data_AF-A0A094AB24-F1
#
_entry.id   AF-A0A094AB24-F1
#
_cell.length_a   1.000
_cell.length_b   1.000
_cell.length_c   1.000
_cell.angle_alpha   90.00
_cell.angle_beta   90.00
_cell.angle_gamma   90.00
#
_symmetry.space_group_name_H-M   'P 1'
#
loop_
_entity.id
_entity.type
_entity.pdbx_description
1 polymer ?
#
loop_
_entity_poly.entity_id
_entity_poly.type
_entity_poly.pdbx_seq_one_letter_code
_entity_poly.pdbx_strand_id
1 'polypeptide(L)'
;MSDFAIEPEGTNTYGRGQLFYTGTYVNDLPTITNLFNQANSSLQSVIGGNSPGLHASSGNLVLALLTASWSNTADEAVVTAAAADMYAKANAFAKSKGTLNSFEYLNYAYKTQSPITGYGAHNVQKLKEASEKYDPFKIFQNFVPGGFKL
;
A
#
# COMPACT_ATOMS: atom_id res chain seq x y z
N MET A 1 -22.71 16.66 -7.68
CA MET A 1 -21.85 16.26 -6.54
C MET A 1 -20.52 15.87 -7.14
N SER A 2 -19.40 16.35 -6.58
CA SER A 2 -18.07 15.87 -6.98
C SER A 2 -17.96 14.39 -6.65
N ASP A 3 -17.58 13.57 -7.62
CA ASP A 3 -17.36 12.15 -7.40
C ASP A 3 -16.03 11.98 -6.65
N PHE A 4 -16.10 11.70 -5.34
CA PHE A 4 -14.91 11.52 -4.49
C PHE A 4 -14.16 10.22 -4.78
N ALA A 5 -14.79 9.29 -5.50
CA ALA A 5 -14.20 8.00 -5.83
C ALA A 5 -13.46 8.02 -7.17
N ILE A 6 -13.70 9.04 -8.02
CA ILE A 6 -13.06 9.20 -9.32
C ILE A 6 -12.14 10.41 -9.30
N GLU A 7 -10.87 10.20 -9.61
CA GLU A 7 -9.94 11.26 -10.00
C GLU A 7 -9.81 11.25 -11.53
N PRO A 8 -10.42 12.18 -12.28
CA PRO A 8 -10.33 12.20 -13.74
C PRO A 8 -8.90 12.41 -14.25
N GLU A 9 -8.64 12.02 -15.50
CA GLU A 9 -7.38 12.39 -16.18
C GLU A 9 -7.17 13.91 -16.13
N GLY A 10 -5.99 14.32 -15.64
CA GLY A 10 -5.62 15.73 -15.54
C GLY A 10 -5.95 16.41 -14.22
N THR A 11 -6.63 15.76 -13.27
CA THR A 11 -6.83 16.31 -11.91
C THR A 11 -5.76 15.88 -10.91
N ASN A 12 -4.99 14.83 -11.19
CA ASN A 12 -3.80 14.46 -10.42
C ASN A 12 -2.51 14.82 -11.17
N THR A 13 -1.43 15.04 -10.40
CA THR A 13 -0.12 15.52 -10.88
C THR A 13 0.54 14.60 -11.92
N TYR A 14 -0.02 13.41 -12.16
CA TYR A 14 0.52 12.40 -13.07
C TYR A 14 -0.32 12.23 -14.35
N GLY A 15 -1.41 12.98 -14.51
CA GLY A 15 -2.27 12.93 -15.70
C GLY A 15 -2.96 11.59 -15.91
N ARG A 16 -3.26 10.85 -14.83
CA ARG A 16 -3.91 9.53 -14.91
C ARG A 16 -5.26 9.54 -14.22
N GLY A 17 -6.24 8.85 -14.78
CA GLY A 17 -7.49 8.59 -14.08
C GLY A 17 -7.32 7.56 -12.95
N GLN A 18 -7.97 7.76 -11.80
CA GLN A 18 -8.06 6.76 -10.73
C GLN A 18 -9.52 6.55 -10.32
N LEU A 19 -9.87 5.30 -9.98
CA LEU A 19 -11.16 4.93 -9.41
C LEU A 19 -10.92 4.11 -8.13
N PHE A 20 -11.53 4.53 -7.03
CA PHE A 20 -11.54 3.79 -5.77
C PHE A 20 -12.89 3.09 -5.61
N TYR A 21 -12.89 1.76 -5.54
CA TYR A 21 -14.10 0.97 -5.36
C TYR A 21 -13.89 -0.07 -4.25
N THR A 22 -14.83 -0.16 -3.31
CA THR A 22 -14.74 -1.07 -2.16
C THR A 22 -15.93 -2.02 -2.13
N GLY A 23 -15.68 -3.30 -1.87
CA GLY A 23 -16.70 -4.31 -1.59
C GLY A 23 -16.42 -5.00 -0.27
N THR A 24 -17.46 -5.40 0.45
CA THR A 24 -17.36 -6.22 1.68
C THR A 24 -18.02 -7.56 1.41
N TYR A 25 -17.28 -8.64 1.64
CA TYR A 25 -17.71 -10.01 1.33
C TYR A 25 -17.55 -10.91 2.56
N VAL A 26 -18.26 -12.04 2.57
CA VAL A 26 -18.08 -13.06 3.61
C VAL A 26 -16.68 -13.65 3.53
N ASN A 27 -16.05 -13.84 4.69
CA ASN A 27 -14.74 -14.46 4.81
C ASN A 27 -14.84 -15.99 4.76
N ASP A 28 -15.19 -16.54 3.60
CA ASP A 28 -15.20 -17.97 3.33
C ASP A 28 -14.30 -18.33 2.13
N LEU A 29 -13.71 -19.53 2.19
CA LEU A 29 -12.71 -19.96 1.21
C LEU A 29 -13.26 -19.99 -0.23
N PRO A 30 -14.46 -20.54 -0.51
CA PRO A 30 -15.07 -20.45 -1.84
C PRO A 30 -15.21 -19.02 -2.37
N THR A 31 -15.80 -18.12 -1.58
CA THR A 31 -16.00 -16.71 -1.97
C THR A 31 -14.67 -16.05 -2.29
N ILE A 32 -13.68 -16.18 -1.40
CA ILE A 32 -12.36 -15.57 -1.56
C ILE A 32 -11.66 -16.11 -2.81
N THR A 33 -11.68 -17.43 -3.02
CA THR A 33 -11.07 -18.07 -4.19
C THR A 33 -11.69 -17.55 -5.48
N ASN A 34 -13.01 -17.43 -5.54
CA ASN A 34 -13.71 -16.92 -6.71
C ASN A 34 -13.37 -15.45 -7.00
N LEU A 35 -13.31 -14.61 -5.96
CA LEU A 35 -12.90 -13.20 -6.10
C LEU A 35 -11.47 -13.07 -6.63
N PHE A 36 -10.52 -13.86 -6.10
CA PHE A 36 -9.14 -13.89 -6.61
C PHE A 36 -9.07 -14.33 -8.07
N ASN A 37 -9.80 -15.38 -8.44
CA ASN A 37 -9.85 -15.86 -9.82
C ASN A 37 -10.45 -14.80 -10.77
N GLN A 38 -11.49 -14.10 -10.34
CA GLN A 38 -12.10 -13.02 -11.11
C GLN A 38 -11.16 -11.81 -11.26
N ALA A 39 -10.48 -11.41 -10.19
CA ALA A 39 -9.48 -10.33 -10.24
C ALA A 39 -8.33 -10.69 -11.20
N ASN A 40 -7.83 -11.92 -11.13
CA ASN A 40 -6.74 -12.38 -11.97
C ASN A 40 -7.11 -12.49 -13.47
N SER A 41 -8.38 -12.72 -13.80
CA SER A 41 -8.85 -12.81 -15.20
C SER A 41 -9.29 -11.46 -15.79
N SER A 42 -9.67 -10.50 -14.94
CA SER A 42 -10.23 -9.20 -15.38
C SER A 42 -9.22 -8.05 -15.35
N LEU A 43 -8.15 -8.14 -14.58
CA LEU A 43 -7.16 -7.07 -14.44
C LEU A 43 -5.98 -7.28 -15.39
N GLN A 44 -5.58 -6.22 -16.08
CA GLN A 44 -4.36 -6.17 -16.89
C GLN A 44 -3.40 -5.11 -16.33
N SER A 45 -2.10 -5.40 -16.40
CA SER A 45 -1.07 -4.44 -16.01
C SER A 45 -1.05 -3.24 -16.95
N VAL A 46 -1.15 -2.03 -16.40
CA VAL A 46 -0.94 -0.80 -17.17
C VAL A 46 0.57 -0.48 -17.20
N ILE A 47 1.10 -0.22 -18.40
CA ILE A 47 2.53 0.05 -18.62
C ILE A 47 2.83 1.52 -18.29
N GLY A 48 3.83 1.75 -17.42
CA GLY A 48 4.37 3.09 -17.14
C GLY A 48 5.03 3.18 -15.76
N GLY A 49 6.05 4.03 -15.62
CA GLY A 49 6.68 4.29 -14.32
C GLY A 49 5.74 4.98 -13.32
N ASN A 50 5.89 4.67 -12.03
CA ASN A 50 5.20 5.33 -10.92
C ASN A 50 6.14 5.45 -9.71
N SER A 51 5.86 6.41 -8.82
CA SER A 51 6.68 6.65 -7.63
C SER A 51 6.72 5.47 -6.64
N PRO A 52 5.66 4.64 -6.48
CA PRO A 52 5.72 3.41 -5.72
C PRO A 52 6.60 2.28 -6.28
N GLY A 53 7.08 2.36 -7.52
CA GLY A 53 7.92 1.31 -8.12
C GLY A 53 7.21 0.01 -8.49
N LEU A 54 5.90 0.05 -8.68
CA LEU A 54 5.15 -1.10 -9.19
C LEU A 54 5.30 -1.18 -10.70
N HIS A 55 5.60 -2.36 -11.23
CA HIS A 55 5.79 -2.57 -12.66
C HIS A 55 4.92 -3.72 -13.14
N ALA A 56 4.63 -3.78 -14.44
CA ALA A 56 3.95 -4.94 -15.03
C ALA A 56 4.70 -6.26 -14.73
N SER A 57 6.04 -6.20 -14.65
CA SER A 57 6.89 -7.33 -14.27
C SER A 57 6.76 -7.75 -12.79
N SER A 58 6.10 -6.97 -11.94
CA SER A 58 5.79 -7.35 -10.56
C SER A 58 4.67 -8.40 -10.46
N GLY A 59 3.98 -8.67 -11.58
CA GLY A 59 2.86 -9.61 -11.64
C GLY A 59 1.57 -9.04 -11.05
N ASN A 60 0.55 -9.90 -10.93
CA ASN A 60 -0.73 -9.56 -10.35
C ASN A 60 -0.62 -9.59 -8.81
N LEU A 61 -0.40 -8.43 -8.22
CA LEU A 61 -0.29 -8.27 -6.77
C LEU A 61 -1.67 -8.03 -6.14
N VAL A 62 -1.83 -8.49 -4.90
CA VAL A 62 -2.99 -8.16 -4.07
C VAL A 62 -2.53 -7.43 -2.81
N LEU A 63 -3.14 -6.27 -2.56
CA LEU A 63 -2.95 -5.52 -1.34
C LEU A 63 -3.91 -6.04 -0.27
N ALA A 64 -3.36 -6.60 0.81
CA ALA A 64 -4.15 -7.08 1.95
C ALA A 64 -4.18 -6.03 3.06
N LEU A 65 -5.37 -5.51 3.36
CA LEU A 65 -5.62 -4.60 4.48
C LEU A 65 -6.30 -5.38 5.61
N LEU A 66 -5.69 -5.38 6.80
CA LEU A 66 -6.32 -5.84 8.03
C LEU A 66 -6.99 -4.66 8.73
N THR A 67 -8.29 -4.78 8.96
CA THR A 67 -9.03 -3.89 9.86
C THR A 67 -9.39 -4.67 11.12
N ALA A 68 -8.97 -4.16 12.28
CA ALA A 68 -9.34 -4.70 13.58
C ALA A 68 -10.01 -3.60 14.40
N SER A 69 -11.10 -3.96 15.08
CA SER A 69 -11.86 -3.06 15.95
C SER A 69 -12.01 -3.72 17.32
N TRP A 70 -11.79 -2.93 18.38
CA TRP A 70 -11.92 -3.39 19.77
C TRP A 70 -12.52 -2.27 20.62
N SER A 71 -13.29 -2.64 21.65
CA SER A 71 -14.07 -1.68 22.45
C SER A 71 -13.35 -1.20 23.70
N ASN A 72 -12.38 -1.97 24.21
CA ASN A 72 -11.67 -1.65 25.45
C ASN A 72 -10.22 -1.25 25.15
N THR A 73 -9.83 -0.04 25.52
CA THR A 73 -8.46 0.47 25.31
C THR A 73 -7.36 -0.42 25.89
N ALA A 74 -7.65 -1.21 26.94
CA ALA A 74 -6.71 -2.16 27.52
C ALA A 74 -6.28 -3.28 26.53
N ASP A 75 -7.09 -3.54 25.49
CA ASP A 75 -6.82 -4.60 24.51
C ASP A 75 -5.87 -4.15 23.39
N GLU A 76 -5.55 -2.85 23.28
CA GLU A 76 -4.73 -2.30 22.17
C GLU A 76 -3.41 -3.06 22.00
N ALA A 77 -2.70 -3.32 23.10
CA ALA A 77 -1.42 -4.03 23.07
C ALA A 77 -1.56 -5.47 22.54
N VAL A 78 -2.65 -6.16 22.93
CA VAL A 78 -2.91 -7.55 22.50
C VAL A 78 -3.30 -7.58 21.02
N VAL A 79 -4.19 -6.68 20.59
CA VAL A 79 -4.65 -6.61 19.19
C VAL A 79 -3.50 -6.24 18.25
N THR A 80 -2.69 -5.25 18.61
CA THR A 80 -1.53 -4.84 17.79
C THR A 80 -0.46 -5.91 17.72
N ALA A 81 -0.18 -6.63 18.82
CA ALA A 81 0.74 -7.75 18.82
C ALA A 81 0.24 -8.91 17.93
N ALA A 82 -1.05 -9.23 18.01
CA ALA A 82 -1.65 -10.26 17.17
C ALA A 82 -1.59 -9.92 15.67
N ALA A 83 -1.88 -8.67 15.31
CA ALA A 83 -1.77 -8.18 13.94
C ALA A 83 -0.32 -8.26 13.42
N ALA A 84 0.65 -7.84 14.24
CA ALA A 84 2.07 -7.89 13.88
C ALA A 84 2.56 -9.34 13.67
N ASP A 85 2.19 -10.26 14.57
CA ASP A 85 2.53 -11.68 14.45
C ASP A 85 1.89 -12.32 13.20
N MET A 86 0.63 -11.99 12.91
CA MET A 86 -0.06 -12.46 11.69
C MET A 86 0.69 -12.05 10.42
N TYR A 87 1.03 -10.77 10.27
CA TYR A 87 1.78 -10.29 9.11
C TYR A 87 3.20 -10.85 9.06
N ALA A 88 3.87 -11.03 10.21
CA ALA A 88 5.19 -11.65 10.25
C ALA A 88 5.16 -13.09 9.71
N LYS A 89 4.16 -13.89 10.13
CA LYS A 89 3.95 -15.27 9.64
C LYS A 89 3.59 -15.29 8.15
N ALA A 90 2.68 -14.42 7.71
CA ALA A 90 2.29 -14.33 6.31
C ALA A 90 3.47 -13.94 5.40
N ASN A 91 4.26 -12.94 5.82
CA ASN A 91 5.44 -12.49 5.08
C ASN A 91 6.53 -13.56 5.04
N ALA A 92 6.77 -14.28 6.14
CA ALA A 92 7.71 -15.40 6.16
C ALA A 92 7.27 -16.52 5.20
N PHE A 93 5.98 -16.85 5.17
CA PHE A 93 5.43 -17.82 4.23
C PHE A 93 5.59 -17.36 2.78
N ALA A 94 5.18 -16.15 2.44
CA ALA A 94 5.32 -15.61 1.08
C ALA A 94 6.79 -15.53 0.64
N LYS A 95 7.70 -15.14 1.55
CA LYS A 95 9.14 -15.14 1.28
C LYS A 95 9.66 -16.54 0.99
N SER A 96 9.19 -17.56 1.71
CA SER A 96 9.56 -18.96 1.47
C SER A 96 9.11 -19.49 0.09
N LYS A 97 8.09 -18.85 -0.50
CA LYS A 97 7.57 -19.16 -1.83
C LYS A 97 8.10 -18.24 -2.94
N GLY A 98 8.92 -17.26 -2.60
CA GLY A 98 9.39 -16.25 -3.57
C GLY A 98 8.28 -15.32 -4.07
N THR A 99 7.15 -15.22 -3.35
CA THR A 99 5.98 -14.42 -3.74
C THR A 99 5.79 -13.15 -2.92
N LEU A 100 6.67 -12.89 -1.95
CA LEU A 100 6.63 -11.65 -1.17
C LEU A 100 7.08 -10.47 -2.03
N ASN A 101 6.21 -9.47 -2.17
CA ASN A 101 6.56 -8.17 -2.74
C ASN A 101 6.90 -7.18 -1.61
N SER A 102 7.85 -6.28 -1.83
CA SER A 102 8.30 -5.30 -0.85
C SER A 102 7.36 -4.10 -0.69
N PHE A 103 6.40 -3.92 -1.60
CA PHE A 103 5.48 -2.78 -1.58
C PHE A 103 4.52 -2.84 -0.39
N GLU A 104 4.46 -1.75 0.37
CA GLU A 104 3.45 -1.52 1.41
C GLU A 104 2.71 -0.21 1.11
N TYR A 105 1.38 -0.23 1.26
CA TYR A 105 0.57 0.94 0.94
C TYR A 105 0.63 1.98 2.06
N LEU A 106 1.38 3.06 1.82
CA LEU A 106 1.73 4.09 2.81
C LEU A 106 0.54 4.66 3.59
N ASN A 107 -0.61 4.87 2.94
CA ASN A 107 -1.79 5.48 3.57
C ASN A 107 -2.38 4.63 4.70
N TYR A 108 -2.11 3.32 4.72
CA TYR A 108 -2.58 2.38 5.75
C TYR A 108 -1.46 1.54 6.36
N ALA A 109 -0.21 1.98 6.23
CA ALA A 109 0.92 1.31 6.86
C ALA A 109 0.97 1.62 8.37
N TYR A 110 1.16 0.59 9.19
CA TYR A 110 1.32 0.76 10.64
C TYR A 110 2.70 1.32 10.98
N LYS A 111 2.85 1.95 12.15
CA LYS A 111 4.09 2.65 12.57
C LYS A 111 5.37 1.80 12.56
N THR A 112 5.26 0.47 12.55
CA THR A 112 6.38 -0.47 12.50
C THR A 112 6.76 -0.89 11.08
N GLN A 113 5.99 -0.50 10.08
CA GLN A 113 6.25 -0.78 8.66
C GLN A 113 7.19 0.27 8.06
N SER A 114 7.64 0.06 6.83
CA SER A 114 8.61 0.93 6.15
C SER A 114 8.26 1.12 4.68
N PRO A 115 7.07 1.67 4.36
CA PRO A 115 6.49 1.63 3.02
C PRO A 115 7.37 2.27 1.95
N ILE A 116 8.04 3.38 2.26
CA ILE A 116 8.89 4.09 1.28
C ILE A 116 10.06 3.21 0.84
N THR A 117 10.65 2.42 1.75
CA THR A 117 11.75 1.51 1.38
C THR A 117 11.30 0.45 0.36
N GLY A 118 10.02 0.06 0.41
CA GLY A 118 9.38 -0.87 -0.51
C GLY A 118 9.27 -0.38 -1.94
N TYR A 119 9.44 0.93 -2.19
CA TYR A 119 9.32 1.51 -3.53
C TYR A 119 10.50 1.24 -4.46
N GLY A 120 11.56 0.63 -3.90
CA GLY A 120 12.80 0.31 -4.59
C GLY A 120 13.80 1.46 -4.58
N ALA A 121 15.09 1.13 -4.50
CA ALA A 121 16.17 2.08 -4.28
C ALA A 121 16.18 3.24 -5.29
N HIS A 122 15.93 2.96 -6.57
CA HIS A 122 15.88 3.98 -7.61
C HIS A 122 14.75 5.00 -7.41
N ASN A 123 13.55 4.57 -7.00
CA ASN A 123 12.44 5.49 -6.78
C ASN A 123 12.59 6.24 -5.46
N VAL A 124 13.11 5.59 -4.41
CA VAL A 124 13.49 6.26 -3.17
C VAL A 124 14.51 7.37 -3.43
N GLN A 125 15.51 7.11 -4.27
CA GLN A 125 16.50 8.12 -4.65
C GLN A 125 15.85 9.31 -5.38
N LYS A 126 14.94 9.07 -6.33
CA LYS A 126 14.17 10.14 -6.98
C LYS A 126 13.32 10.95 -6.00
N LEU A 127 12.73 10.31 -4.99
CA LEU A 127 11.98 11.02 -3.95
C LEU A 127 12.90 11.90 -3.09
N LYS A 128 14.10 11.42 -2.76
CA LYS A 128 15.12 12.21 -2.07
C LYS A 128 15.55 13.43 -2.89
N GLU A 129 15.85 13.24 -4.17
CA GLU A 129 16.19 14.33 -5.09
C GLU A 129 15.06 15.37 -5.21
N ALA A 130 13.81 14.92 -5.28
CA ALA A 130 12.65 15.80 -5.29
C ALA A 130 12.51 16.57 -3.96
N SER A 131 12.71 15.89 -2.83
CA SER A 131 12.70 16.51 -1.49
C SER A 131 13.78 17.59 -1.39
N GLU A 132 15.01 17.32 -1.84
CA GLU A 132 16.09 18.30 -1.83
C GLU A 132 15.82 19.51 -2.73
N LYS A 133 15.21 19.27 -3.90
CA LYS A 133 14.89 20.34 -4.86
C LYS A 133 13.76 21.25 -4.39
N TYR A 134 12.70 20.69 -3.81
CA TYR A 134 11.47 21.43 -3.54
C TYR A 134 11.24 21.73 -2.04
N ASP A 135 11.90 21.00 -1.14
CA ASP A 135 11.93 21.25 0.31
C ASP A 135 13.38 21.31 0.82
N PRO A 136 14.19 22.29 0.36
CA PRO A 136 15.61 22.38 0.72
C PRO A 136 15.83 22.59 2.23
N PHE A 137 14.85 23.14 2.93
CA PHE A 137 14.88 23.33 4.39
C PHE A 137 14.35 22.12 5.17
N LYS A 138 13.93 21.06 4.46
CA LYS A 138 13.43 19.82 5.05
C LYS A 138 12.26 20.06 6.02
N ILE A 139 11.39 21.03 5.71
CA ILE A 139 10.22 21.39 6.50
C ILE A 139 9.33 20.16 6.74
N PHE A 140 9.04 19.38 5.70
CA PHE A 140 8.18 18.20 5.80
C PHE A 140 8.88 17.02 6.47
N GLN A 141 10.21 16.95 6.40
CA GLN A 141 10.98 15.89 7.05
C GLN A 141 11.14 16.15 8.55
N ASN A 142 11.35 17.41 8.96
CA ASN A 142 11.76 17.76 10.32
C ASN A 142 10.64 18.37 11.18
N PHE A 143 9.73 19.14 10.59
CA PHE A 143 8.79 19.98 11.34
C PHE A 143 7.33 19.52 11.26
N VAL A 144 6.99 18.69 10.28
CA VAL A 144 5.65 18.10 10.19
C VAL A 144 5.61 16.81 11.03
N PRO A 145 4.79 16.75 12.09
CA PRO A 145 4.68 15.56 12.92
C PRO A 145 4.02 14.40 12.17
N GLY A 146 4.46 13.17 12.45
CA GLY A 146 3.91 11.95 11.86
C GLY A 146 4.35 11.70 10.42
N GLY A 147 3.71 10.69 9.80
CA GLY A 147 4.04 10.20 8.46
C GLY A 147 5.38 9.48 8.38
N PHE A 148 5.57 8.71 7.32
CA PHE A 148 6.87 8.10 7.01
C PHE A 148 7.78 9.13 6.33
N LYS A 149 9.04 9.19 6.78
CA LYS A 149 10.05 10.14 6.28
C LYS A 149 10.98 9.49 5.25
N LEU A 150 11.62 10.31 4.42
CA LEU A 150 12.56 9.90 3.36
C LEU A 150 13.99 9.69 3.87
#